data_AF-K1VKQ3-F1
#
_entry.id   AF-K1VKQ3-F1
#
_cell.length_a   1.000
_cell.length_b   1.000
_cell.length_c   1.000
_cell.angle_alpha   90.00
_cell.angle_beta   90.00
_cell.angle_gamma   90.00
#
_symmetry.space_group_name_H-M   'P 1'
#
loop_
_entity.id
_entity.type
_entity.pdbx_description
1 polymer ?
#
loop_
_entity_poly.entity_id
_entity_poly.type
_entity_poly.pdbx_seq_one_letter_code
_entity_poly.pdbx_strand_id
1 'polypeptide(L)'
;MGAFDFLRTTDEITGWHGPVTSTIDWCELNYVYSWYIAELVNTLTNVPVIFLGLYCAWATWKAGAPKRYSLVHLGLAGIGIGSFGFHGTLKWEWQLMDELPMIYVASYAAYLVLDTLPGFKPRFGIAGPLAVLAWCIFVTVS
;
A
#
# COMPACT_ATOMS: atom_id res chain seq x y z
N MET A 1 -10.49 21.39 8.01
CA MET A 1 -9.58 22.37 8.63
C MET A 1 -9.01 21.74 9.89
N GLY A 2 -7.76 21.28 9.81
CA GLY A 2 -7.01 20.74 10.93
C GLY A 2 -6.49 21.85 11.84
N ALA A 3 -6.12 21.50 13.07
CA ALA A 3 -5.68 22.45 14.10
C ALA A 3 -4.37 23.19 13.76
N PHE A 4 -3.66 22.78 12.70
CA PHE A 4 -2.35 23.33 12.31
C PHE A 4 -2.29 23.85 10.87
N ASP A 5 -3.42 23.92 10.16
CA ASP A 5 -3.46 24.37 8.76
C ASP A 5 -2.89 25.80 8.60
N PHE A 6 -3.00 26.64 9.64
CA PHE A 6 -2.45 27.99 9.65
C PHE A 6 -0.91 28.06 9.62
N LEU A 7 -0.21 26.96 9.94
CA LEU A 7 1.24 26.85 9.83
C LEU A 7 1.69 26.41 8.43
N ARG A 8 0.77 25.95 7.58
CA ARG A 8 1.05 25.43 6.24
C ARG A 8 0.73 26.47 5.16
N THR A 9 1.44 27.60 5.19
CA THR A 9 1.28 28.67 4.20
C THR A 9 1.66 28.26 2.77
N THR A 10 2.25 27.08 2.58
CA THR A 10 2.65 26.52 1.28
C THR A 10 1.65 25.53 0.67
N ASP A 11 0.57 25.16 1.38
CA ASP A 11 -0.44 24.23 0.85
C ASP A 11 -1.29 24.85 -0.28
N GLU A 12 -1.14 26.16 -0.53
CA GLU A 12 -1.71 26.84 -1.70
C GLU A 12 -0.91 26.58 -2.99
N ILE A 13 0.28 25.98 -2.91
CA ILE A 13 1.10 25.68 -4.10
C ILE A 13 0.50 24.49 -4.84
N THR A 14 -0.18 24.79 -5.94
CA THR A 14 -0.66 23.77 -6.88
C THR A 14 0.52 23.26 -7.72
N GLY A 15 1.00 22.06 -7.43
CA GLY A 15 2.05 21.43 -8.21
C GLY A 15 1.58 20.81 -9.52
N TRP A 16 2.46 20.05 -10.19
CA TRP A 16 2.21 19.46 -11.50
C TRP A 16 0.92 18.61 -11.57
N HIS A 17 0.58 17.92 -10.48
CA HIS A 17 -0.58 17.04 -10.41
C HIS A 17 -1.92 17.80 -10.20
N GLY A 18 -1.90 19.13 -10.08
CA GLY A 18 -3.09 19.92 -9.79
C GLY A 18 -3.45 19.94 -8.30
N PRO A 19 -4.67 20.39 -7.92
CA PRO A 19 -5.04 20.59 -6.52
C PRO A 19 -5.11 19.27 -5.75
N VAL A 20 -4.83 19.30 -4.45
CA VAL A 20 -4.99 18.13 -3.56
C VAL A 20 -6.45 17.69 -3.55
N THR A 21 -6.68 16.39 -3.76
CA THR A 21 -8.03 15.80 -3.70
C THR A 21 -8.13 14.68 -2.67
N SER A 22 -7.02 14.25 -2.09
CA SER A 22 -7.02 13.31 -0.97
C SER A 22 -7.74 13.90 0.24
N THR A 23 -8.25 13.02 1.08
CA THR A 23 -8.91 13.40 2.34
C THR A 23 -7.91 13.69 3.45
N ILE A 24 -6.67 13.22 3.29
CA ILE A 24 -5.57 13.35 4.24
C ILE A 24 -4.36 13.95 3.51
N ASP A 25 -3.64 14.80 4.25
CA ASP A 25 -2.41 15.47 3.85
C ASP A 25 -1.44 15.45 5.05
N TRP A 26 -0.24 14.88 4.86
CA TRP A 26 0.69 14.58 5.95
C TRP A 26 1.60 15.76 6.27
N CYS A 27 2.39 15.65 7.34
CA CYS A 27 3.13 16.79 7.88
C CYS A 27 4.26 17.33 6.98
N GLU A 28 4.63 16.62 5.91
CA GLU A 28 5.61 17.11 4.95
C GLU A 28 4.99 18.23 4.11
N LEU A 29 5.73 19.31 3.88
CA LEU A 29 5.19 20.43 3.11
C LEU A 29 5.14 20.12 1.61
N ASN A 30 4.00 20.41 1.01
CA ASN A 30 3.71 20.13 -0.39
C ASN A 30 4.61 20.89 -1.37
N TYR A 31 5.19 20.18 -2.33
CA TYR A 31 5.99 20.67 -3.44
C TYR A 31 7.21 21.52 -3.05
N VAL A 32 7.68 21.43 -1.80
CA VAL A 32 8.82 22.24 -1.30
C VAL A 32 10.13 21.88 -1.98
N TYR A 33 10.34 20.61 -2.33
CA TYR A 33 11.59 20.13 -2.92
C TYR A 33 11.50 19.89 -4.44
N SER A 34 10.29 19.76 -5.00
CA SER A 34 10.06 19.45 -6.41
C SER A 34 8.68 19.94 -6.83
N TRP A 35 8.55 20.46 -8.05
CA TRP A 35 7.25 20.79 -8.64
C TRP A 35 6.46 19.53 -9.07
N TYR A 36 7.15 18.39 -9.23
CA TYR A 36 6.55 17.14 -9.72
C TYR A 36 6.12 16.17 -8.61
N ILE A 37 6.68 16.28 -7.41
CA ILE A 37 6.43 15.34 -6.30
C ILE A 37 5.94 16.17 -5.11
N ALA A 38 4.74 15.88 -4.62
CA ALA A 38 4.10 16.63 -3.54
C ALA A 38 4.89 16.50 -2.23
N GLU A 39 5.07 15.29 -1.72
CA GLU A 39 5.82 15.02 -0.48
C GLU A 39 7.05 14.16 -0.81
N LEU A 40 8.19 14.81 -1.08
CA LEU A 40 9.37 14.14 -1.64
C LEU A 40 9.92 13.04 -0.73
N VAL A 41 10.07 13.33 0.56
CA VAL A 41 10.64 12.37 1.51
C VAL A 41 9.68 11.20 1.72
N ASN A 42 8.40 11.47 1.97
CA ASN A 42 7.36 10.45 2.10
C ASN A 42 7.22 9.59 0.83
N THR A 43 7.43 10.18 -0.35
CA THR A 43 7.43 9.42 -1.61
C THR A 43 8.64 8.48 -1.70
N LEU A 44 9.86 8.99 -1.45
CA LEU A 44 11.08 8.22 -1.66
C LEU A 44 11.32 7.13 -0.62
N THR A 45 10.81 7.29 0.61
CA THR A 45 10.90 6.26 1.66
C THR A 45 10.15 4.97 1.30
N ASN A 46 9.25 5.01 0.31
CA ASN A 46 8.55 3.83 -0.20
C ASN A 46 9.37 2.99 -1.19
N VAL A 47 10.41 3.55 -1.81
CA VAL A 47 11.23 2.84 -2.81
C VAL A 47 11.87 1.57 -2.24
N PRO A 48 12.50 1.58 -1.03
CA PRO A 48 12.98 0.35 -0.40
C PRO A 48 11.90 -0.72 -0.18
N VAL A 49 10.67 -0.32 0.17
CA VAL A 49 9.55 -1.25 0.40
C VAL A 49 9.17 -1.97 -0.89
N ILE A 50 9.10 -1.25 -2.00
CA ILE A 50 8.82 -1.81 -3.33
C ILE A 50 9.87 -2.85 -3.69
N PHE A 51 11.16 -2.49 -3.61
CA PHE A 51 12.24 -3.40 -3.96
C PHE A 51 12.31 -4.61 -3.03
N LEU A 52 12.10 -4.42 -1.73
CA LEU A 52 12.07 -5.51 -0.75
C LEU A 52 10.92 -6.48 -1.05
N GLY A 53 9.72 -5.98 -1.31
CA GLY A 53 8.56 -6.80 -1.67
C GLY A 53 8.81 -7.64 -2.94
N LEU A 54 9.35 -7.02 -3.99
CA LEU A 54 9.71 -7.72 -5.24
C LEU A 54 10.79 -8.77 -5.02
N TYR A 55 11.85 -8.43 -4.28
CA TYR A 55 12.93 -9.35 -3.96
C TYR A 55 12.44 -10.55 -3.15
N CYS A 56 11.64 -10.32 -2.10
CA CYS A 56 11.04 -11.40 -1.31
C CYS A 56 10.10 -12.27 -2.13
N ALA A 57 9.30 -11.69 -3.03
CA ALA A 57 8.44 -12.46 -3.92
C ALA A 57 9.25 -13.41 -4.83
N TRP A 58 10.30 -12.88 -5.44
CA TRP A 58 11.23 -13.64 -6.29
C TRP A 58 11.96 -14.73 -5.50
N ALA A 59 12.51 -14.40 -4.33
CA ALA A 59 13.24 -15.33 -3.48
C ALA A 59 12.36 -16.49 -3.01
N THR A 60 11.14 -16.18 -2.55
CA THR A 60 10.16 -17.18 -2.13
C THR A 60 9.74 -18.10 -3.28
N TRP A 61 9.54 -17.55 -4.48
CA TRP A 61 9.22 -18.34 -5.65
C TRP A 61 10.39 -19.26 -6.03
N LYS A 62 11.62 -18.74 -6.03
CA LYS A 62 12.83 -19.47 -6.38
C LYS A 62 13.14 -20.60 -5.39
N ALA A 63 12.79 -20.41 -4.12
CA ALA A 63 12.91 -21.42 -3.07
C ALA A 63 11.92 -22.60 -3.21
N GLY A 64 10.98 -22.55 -4.17
CA GLY A 64 10.00 -23.61 -4.39
C GLY A 64 8.86 -23.62 -3.39
N ALA A 65 8.71 -22.56 -2.58
CA ALA A 65 7.56 -22.41 -1.71
C ALA A 65 6.26 -22.25 -2.54
N PRO A 66 5.10 -22.65 -1.99
CA PRO A 66 3.84 -22.42 -2.66
C PRO A 66 3.65 -20.95 -3.06
N LYS A 67 3.21 -20.70 -4.30
CA LYS A 67 3.10 -19.35 -4.92
C LYS A 67 2.29 -18.35 -4.08
N ARG A 68 1.39 -18.83 -3.24
CA ARG A 68 0.59 -18.02 -2.31
C ARG A 68 1.45 -17.20 -1.33
N TYR A 69 2.66 -17.66 -1.00
CA TYR A 69 3.62 -16.90 -0.19
C TYR A 69 4.34 -15.82 -1.02
N SER A 70 4.62 -16.06 -2.30
CA SER A 70 5.11 -14.98 -3.19
C SER A 70 4.07 -13.89 -3.37
N LEU A 71 2.78 -14.25 -3.40
CA LEU A 71 1.68 -13.29 -3.58
C LEU A 71 1.61 -12.25 -2.45
N VAL A 72 1.84 -12.64 -1.18
CA VAL A 72 1.83 -11.65 -0.08
C VAL A 72 2.99 -10.66 -0.19
N HIS A 73 4.15 -11.10 -0.67
CA HIS A 73 5.29 -10.20 -0.92
C HIS A 73 5.06 -9.28 -2.12
N LEU A 74 4.40 -9.75 -3.18
CA LEU A 74 3.93 -8.88 -4.25
C LEU A 74 2.92 -7.86 -3.75
N GLY A 75 2.05 -8.26 -2.82
CA GLY A 75 1.14 -7.36 -2.11
C GLY A 75 1.89 -6.26 -1.34
N LEU A 76 2.96 -6.61 -0.64
CA LEU A 76 3.83 -5.63 0.04
C LEU A 76 4.44 -4.61 -0.95
N ALA A 77 4.90 -5.08 -2.11
CA ALA A 77 5.34 -4.16 -3.16
C ALA A 77 4.19 -3.27 -3.67
N GLY A 78 2.98 -3.82 -3.78
CA GLY A 78 1.76 -3.08 -4.12
C GLY A 78 1.44 -1.96 -3.14
N ILE A 79 1.57 -2.20 -1.83
CA ILE A 79 1.43 -1.16 -0.79
C ILE A 79 2.45 -0.04 -1.03
N GLY A 80 3.74 -0.40 -1.22
CA GLY A 80 4.77 0.60 -1.48
C GLY A 80 4.52 1.43 -2.75
N ILE A 81 4.00 0.81 -3.81
CA ILE A 81 3.61 1.51 -5.05
C ILE A 81 2.45 2.46 -4.81
N GLY A 82 1.43 2.02 -4.06
CA GLY A 82 0.29 2.84 -3.67
C GLY A 82 0.72 4.07 -2.88
N SER A 83 1.49 3.84 -1.81
CA SER A 83 2.03 4.90 -0.95
C SER A 83 2.94 5.86 -1.72
N PHE A 84 3.81 5.35 -2.61
CA PHE A 84 4.63 6.18 -3.49
C PHE A 84 3.77 7.10 -4.38
N GLY A 85 2.73 6.55 -5.01
CA GLY A 85 1.83 7.34 -5.85
C GLY A 85 0.98 8.33 -5.05
N PHE A 86 0.55 7.95 -3.84
CA PHE A 86 -0.22 8.81 -2.96
C PHE A 86 0.59 10.02 -2.51
N HIS A 87 1.75 9.81 -1.88
CA HIS A 87 2.62 10.91 -1.43
C HIS A 87 3.19 11.71 -2.61
N GLY A 88 3.32 11.11 -3.79
CA GLY A 88 3.77 11.83 -4.98
C GLY A 88 2.74 12.82 -5.52
N THR A 89 1.44 12.54 -5.32
CA THR A 89 0.37 13.23 -6.06
C THR A 89 -0.73 13.85 -5.19
N LEU A 90 -0.91 13.36 -3.96
CA LEU A 90 -2.01 13.68 -3.05
C LEU A 90 -3.40 13.59 -3.71
N LYS A 91 -3.56 12.56 -4.56
CA LYS A 91 -4.83 12.25 -5.23
C LYS A 91 -5.60 11.18 -4.50
N TRP A 92 -6.93 11.28 -4.60
CA TRP A 92 -7.83 10.40 -3.89
C TRP A 92 -7.74 8.95 -4.39
N GLU A 93 -7.59 8.78 -5.71
CA GLU A 93 -7.42 7.47 -6.35
C GLU A 93 -6.15 6.78 -5.87
N TRP A 94 -5.07 7.54 -5.67
CA TRP A 94 -3.82 7.03 -5.12
C TRP A 94 -3.91 6.79 -3.61
N GLN A 95 -4.67 7.60 -2.87
CA GLN A 95 -4.97 7.34 -1.46
C GLN A 95 -5.67 5.98 -1.29
N LEU A 96 -6.65 5.67 -2.16
CA LEU A 96 -7.28 4.34 -2.17
C LEU A 96 -6.26 3.23 -2.45
N MET A 97 -5.32 3.47 -3.36
CA MET A 97 -4.26 2.51 -3.69
C MET A 97 -3.20 2.37 -2.58
N ASP A 98 -3.08 3.33 -1.68
CA ASP A 98 -2.25 3.23 -0.47
C ASP A 98 -2.98 2.43 0.63
N GLU A 99 -4.18 2.88 1.00
CA GLU A 99 -4.88 2.37 2.19
C GLU A 99 -5.54 0.99 1.98
N LEU A 100 -6.21 0.76 0.84
CA LEU A 100 -6.95 -0.49 0.64
C LEU A 100 -6.02 -1.72 0.55
N PRO A 101 -4.89 -1.69 -0.19
CA PRO A 101 -3.96 -2.82 -0.21
C PRO A 101 -3.37 -3.15 1.16
N MET A 102 -3.20 -2.19 2.07
CA MET A 102 -2.76 -2.49 3.44
C MET A 102 -3.72 -3.49 4.12
N ILE A 103 -5.03 -3.26 3.99
CA ILE A 103 -6.04 -4.18 4.53
C ILE A 103 -6.05 -5.52 3.81
N TYR A 104 -5.95 -5.52 2.48
CA TYR A 104 -5.96 -6.77 1.69
C TYR A 104 -4.77 -7.66 2.02
N VAL A 105 -3.58 -7.07 2.08
CA VAL A 105 -2.33 -7.78 2.35
C VAL A 105 -2.27 -8.23 3.81
N ALA A 106 -2.69 -7.40 4.76
CA ALA A 106 -2.76 -7.80 6.17
C ALA A 106 -3.73 -8.97 6.38
N SER A 107 -4.92 -8.92 5.76
CA SER A 107 -5.93 -9.98 5.82
C SER A 107 -5.42 -11.28 5.20
N TYR A 108 -4.75 -11.18 4.04
CA TYR A 108 -4.16 -12.33 3.38
C TYR A 108 -2.96 -12.91 4.14
N ALA A 109 -2.11 -12.06 4.73
CA ALA A 109 -1.02 -12.49 5.60
C ALA A 109 -1.55 -13.22 6.85
N ALA A 110 -2.60 -12.70 7.48
CA ALA A 110 -3.27 -13.36 8.61
C ALA A 110 -3.84 -14.73 8.21
N TYR A 111 -4.40 -14.86 7.00
CA TYR A 111 -4.79 -16.16 6.46
C TYR A 111 -3.61 -17.12 6.28
N LEU A 112 -2.47 -16.65 5.72
CA LEU A 112 -1.29 -17.49 5.52
C LEU A 112 -0.69 -18.01 6.84
N VAL A 113 -0.85 -17.29 7.95
CA VAL A 113 -0.45 -17.77 9.29
C VAL A 113 -1.21 -19.04 9.68
N LEU A 114 -2.38 -19.31 9.09
CA LEU A 114 -3.18 -20.52 9.34
C LEU A 114 -2.72 -21.74 8.54
N ASP A 115 -1.68 -21.63 7.70
CA ASP A 115 -1.05 -22.75 7.00
C ASP A 115 -0.18 -23.61 7.93
N THR A 116 -0.80 -24.11 8.99
CA THR A 116 -0.13 -24.87 10.06
C THR A 116 -0.01 -26.37 9.76
N LEU A 117 -0.49 -26.83 8.59
CA LEU A 117 -0.42 -28.24 8.21
C LEU A 117 0.94 -28.60 7.59
N PRO A 118 1.46 -29.83 7.83
CA PRO A 118 2.72 -30.28 7.26
C PRO A 118 2.76 -30.16 5.73
N GLY A 119 3.89 -29.70 5.20
CA GLY A 119 4.11 -29.51 3.77
C GLY A 119 3.34 -28.34 3.17
N PHE A 120 2.95 -27.34 3.98
CA PHE A 120 2.23 -26.16 3.51
C PHE A 120 0.93 -26.52 2.77
N LYS A 121 0.19 -27.51 3.28
CA LYS A 121 -1.15 -27.83 2.74
C LYS A 121 -2.15 -26.77 3.19
N PRO A 122 -3.02 -26.25 2.30
CA PRO A 122 -4.00 -25.24 2.67
C PRO A 122 -5.04 -25.83 3.61
N ARG A 123 -5.05 -25.40 4.88
CA ARG A 123 -5.94 -25.94 5.92
C ARG A 123 -7.41 -25.85 5.56
N PHE A 124 -7.81 -24.76 4.92
CA PHE A 124 -9.19 -24.48 4.53
C PHE A 124 -9.43 -24.66 3.03
N GLY A 125 -8.49 -25.26 2.29
CA GLY A 125 -8.60 -25.40 0.83
C GLY A 125 -8.94 -24.06 0.15
N ILE A 126 -9.97 -24.06 -0.69
CA ILE A 126 -10.44 -22.85 -1.41
C ILE A 126 -11.34 -21.95 -0.55
N ALA A 127 -11.93 -22.46 0.53
CA ALA A 127 -12.81 -21.68 1.39
C ALA A 127 -12.05 -20.55 2.10
N GLY A 128 -10.78 -20.78 2.46
CA GLY A 128 -9.92 -19.76 3.08
C GLY A 128 -9.72 -18.52 2.20
N PRO A 129 -9.17 -18.65 0.98
CA PRO A 129 -9.03 -17.54 0.04
C PRO A 129 -10.35 -16.86 -0.31
N LEU A 130 -11.45 -17.61 -0.44
CA LEU A 130 -12.78 -17.03 -0.69
C LEU A 130 -13.29 -16.19 0.48
N ALA A 131 -13.04 -16.62 1.72
CA ALA A 131 -13.40 -15.85 2.91
C ALA A 131 -12.60 -14.53 3.00
N VAL A 132 -11.29 -14.58 2.72
CA VAL A 132 -10.45 -13.37 2.64
C VAL A 132 -10.94 -12.44 1.53
N LEU A 133 -11.25 -12.98 0.35
CA LEU A 133 -11.76 -12.18 -0.77
C LEU A 133 -13.09 -11.52 -0.42
N ALA A 134 -14.03 -12.25 0.18
CA ALA A 134 -15.31 -11.70 0.62
C ALA A 134 -15.13 -10.59 1.67
N TRP A 135 -14.20 -10.77 2.61
CA TRP A 135 -13.84 -9.74 3.58
C TRP A 135 -13.27 -8.48 2.90
N CYS A 136 -12.32 -8.64 1.98
CA CYS A 136 -11.76 -7.51 1.25
C CYS A 136 -12.85 -6.76 0.46
N ILE A 137 -13.73 -7.48 -0.25
CA ILE A 137 -14.85 -6.87 -0.99
C ILE A 137 -15.76 -6.07 -0.04
N PHE A 138 -16.11 -6.64 1.13
CA PHE A 138 -16.92 -5.96 2.12
C PHE A 138 -16.27 -4.64 2.55
N VAL A 139 -14.98 -4.64 2.89
CA VAL A 139 -14.24 -3.44 3.28
C VAL A 139 -14.19 -2.40 2.14
N THR A 140 -14.06 -2.84 0.88
CA THR A 140 -14.01 -1.91 -0.25
C THR A 140 -15.32 -1.15 -0.48
N VAL A 141 -16.46 -1.77 -0.15
CA VAL A 141 -17.80 -1.24 -0.49
C VAL A 141 -18.59 -0.68 0.71
N SER A 142 -18.09 -0.87 1.94
CA SER A 142 -18.67 -0.34 3.17
C SER A 142 -18.29 1.11 3.42
#